data_AF-A0A021XHQ0-F1
#
_entry.id   AF-A0A021XHQ0-F1
#
_cell.length_a   1.000
_cell.length_b   1.000
_cell.length_c   1.000
_cell.angle_alpha   90.00
_cell.angle_beta   90.00
_cell.angle_gamma   90.00
#
_symmetry.space_group_name_H-M   'P 1'
#
loop_
_entity.id
_entity.type
_entity.pdbx_description
1 polymer ?
#
loop_
_entity_poly.entity_id
_entity_poly.type
_entity_poly.pdbx_seq_one_letter_code
_entity_poly.pdbx_strand_id
1 'polypeptide(L)'
;MLAARGSIVSHQTVRLWAEKFGRHFANDIRWHSAGRLGDKWHLDEAVISIRGEKHWLWRAVDQDGFVIDALVQRRNAKAAKRLMCKLLKGQGRTPRVMITDKLRSYDAAKREVMPGIEHWYTRGLTTGLKTPTNRRDGDEAFQVRPTSPALRLHP
;
A
#
# COMPACT_ATOMS: atom_id res chain seq x y z
N MET A 1 8.19 21.04 15.13
CA MET A 1 8.38 20.18 16.31
C MET A 1 8.50 21.06 17.55
N LEU A 2 7.82 20.76 18.66
CA LEU A 2 7.88 21.57 19.89
C LEU A 2 9.30 21.67 20.46
N ALA A 3 10.07 20.59 20.36
CA ALA A 3 11.50 20.59 20.67
C ALA A 3 12.31 21.54 19.77
N ALA A 4 11.96 21.66 18.48
CA ALA A 4 12.60 22.62 17.56
C ALA A 4 12.25 24.08 17.89
N ARG A 5 11.25 24.31 18.76
CA ARG A 5 10.91 25.63 19.31
C ARG A 5 11.38 25.79 20.76
N GLY A 6 12.26 24.91 21.25
CA GLY A 6 12.83 24.97 22.61
C GLY A 6 11.89 24.47 23.72
N SER A 7 10.71 23.93 23.40
CA SER A 7 9.78 23.41 24.41
C SER A 7 10.08 21.94 24.71
N ILE A 8 10.56 21.67 25.93
CA ILE A 8 10.74 20.31 26.46
C ILE A 8 9.39 19.82 26.97
N VAL A 9 8.84 18.78 26.35
CA VAL A 9 7.53 18.22 26.68
C VAL A 9 7.72 16.78 27.13
N SER A 10 7.16 16.43 28.28
CA SER A 10 7.21 15.05 28.78
C SER A 10 6.36 14.12 27.92
N HIS A 11 6.71 12.84 27.89
CA HIS A 11 5.89 11.81 27.22
C HIS A 11 4.45 11.75 27.77
N GLN A 12 4.29 11.97 29.08
CA GLN A 12 2.98 12.02 29.74
C GLN A 12 2.14 13.18 29.23
N THR A 13 2.74 14.35 29.01
CA THR A 13 2.04 15.52 28.46
C THR A 13 1.54 15.25 27.03
N VAL A 14 2.38 14.65 26.17
CA VAL A 14 1.97 14.25 24.82
C VAL A 14 0.82 13.24 24.87
N ARG A 15 0.88 12.27 25.78
CA ARG A 15 -0.19 11.29 25.97
C ARG A 15 -1.51 11.94 26.39
N LEU A 16 -1.48 12.85 27.37
CA LEU A 16 -2.68 13.56 27.83
C LEU A 16 -3.29 14.41 26.72
N TRP A 17 -2.48 15.02 25.87
CA TRP A 17 -2.98 15.75 24.69
C TRP A 17 -3.58 14.81 23.66
N ALA A 18 -2.97 13.65 23.40
CA ALA A 18 -3.55 12.65 22.51
C ALA A 18 -4.89 12.12 23.05
N GLU A 19 -5.02 11.92 24.36
CA GLU A 19 -6.29 11.53 25.01
C GLU A 19 -7.34 12.66 24.93
N LYS A 20 -6.93 13.92 25.15
CA LYS A 20 -7.82 15.09 25.14
C LYS A 20 -8.29 15.47 23.73
N PHE A 21 -7.38 15.53 22.77
CA PHE A 21 -7.64 16.10 21.45
C PHE A 21 -7.70 15.05 20.33
N GLY A 22 -7.18 13.84 20.56
CA GLY A 22 -7.04 12.84 19.50
C GLY A 22 -8.36 12.45 18.85
N ARG A 23 -9.44 12.35 19.63
CA ARG A 23 -10.77 12.06 19.07
C ARG A 23 -11.31 13.20 18.21
N HIS A 24 -11.06 14.45 18.58
CA HIS A 24 -11.46 15.61 17.78
C HIS A 24 -10.73 15.62 16.43
N PHE A 25 -9.39 15.52 16.45
CA PHE A 25 -8.61 15.46 15.21
C PHE A 25 -8.98 14.25 14.35
N ALA A 26 -9.23 13.08 14.95
CA ALA A 26 -9.65 11.90 14.21
C ALA A 26 -11.00 12.10 13.52
N ASN A 27 -11.95 12.79 14.17
CA ASN A 27 -13.24 13.12 13.58
C ASN A 27 -13.11 14.14 12.46
N ASP A 28 -12.27 15.17 12.64
CA ASP A 28 -12.05 16.19 11.61
C ASP A 28 -11.41 15.57 10.36
N ILE A 29 -10.37 14.75 10.53
CA ILE A 29 -9.76 13.98 9.43
C ILE A 29 -10.80 13.12 8.73
N ARG A 30 -11.64 12.40 9.50
CA ARG A 30 -12.69 11.56 8.94
C ARG A 30 -13.70 12.38 8.14
N TRP A 31 -14.12 13.53 8.67
CA TRP A 31 -15.05 14.44 8.02
C TRP A 31 -14.48 14.96 6.70
N HIS A 32 -13.22 15.41 6.69
CA HIS A 32 -12.54 15.88 5.46
C HIS A 32 -12.36 14.77 4.42
N SER A 33 -12.18 13.53 4.86
CA SER A 33 -12.03 12.36 3.98
C SER A 33 -13.36 11.73 3.54
N ALA A 34 -14.48 12.09 4.15
CA ALA A 34 -15.79 11.46 3.91
C ALA A 34 -16.22 11.65 2.45
N GLY A 35 -16.42 10.54 1.73
CA GLY A 35 -16.82 10.53 0.33
C GLY A 35 -15.71 10.90 -0.67
N ARG A 36 -14.48 11.20 -0.19
CA ARG A 36 -13.34 11.63 -1.03
C ARG A 36 -12.21 10.62 -1.09
N LEU A 37 -12.36 9.46 -0.44
CA LEU A 37 -11.33 8.44 -0.44
C LEU A 37 -11.08 7.91 -1.84
N GLY A 38 -9.83 8.03 -2.25
CA GLY A 38 -9.39 7.71 -3.59
C GLY A 38 -9.53 6.24 -4.01
N ASP A 39 -9.50 6.02 -5.33
CA ASP A 39 -9.48 4.69 -5.93
C ASP A 39 -8.06 4.11 -6.02
N LYS A 40 -7.04 4.86 -5.60
CA LYS A 40 -5.65 4.42 -5.58
C LYS A 40 -5.20 4.21 -4.15
N TRP A 41 -4.85 2.97 -3.80
CA TRP A 41 -4.46 2.62 -2.43
C TRP A 41 -2.95 2.42 -2.33
N HIS A 42 -2.36 3.03 -1.32
CA HIS A 42 -0.99 2.84 -0.91
C HIS A 42 -0.99 2.06 0.41
N LEU A 43 -0.44 0.85 0.40
CA LEU A 43 -0.36 -0.02 1.58
C LEU A 43 1.11 -0.11 2.03
N ASP A 44 1.34 0.09 3.31
CA ASP A 44 2.66 0.06 3.93
C ASP A 44 2.68 -0.69 5.27
N GLU A 45 3.84 -1.24 5.59
CA GLU A 45 4.13 -1.87 6.88
C GLU A 45 5.18 -1.06 7.65
N ALA A 46 4.92 -0.77 8.93
CA ALA A 46 5.91 -0.18 9.83
C ALA A 46 6.09 -1.06 11.08
N VAL A 47 7.34 -1.26 11.50
CA VAL A 47 7.64 -1.94 12.77
C VAL A 47 7.48 -0.94 13.91
N ILE A 48 6.66 -1.28 14.88
CA ILE A 48 6.46 -0.49 16.11
C ILE A 48 6.77 -1.35 17.34
N SER A 49 7.31 -0.74 18.40
CA SER A 49 7.50 -1.41 19.68
C SER A 49 6.38 -1.04 20.64
N ILE A 50 5.70 -2.04 21.19
CA ILE A 50 4.65 -1.86 22.21
C ILE A 50 5.07 -2.70 23.42
N ARG A 51 5.30 -2.03 24.56
CA ARG A 51 5.74 -2.68 25.81
C ARG A 51 7.00 -3.56 25.64
N GLY A 52 7.93 -3.13 24.80
CA GLY A 52 9.18 -3.86 24.52
C GLY A 52 9.06 -4.96 23.46
N GLU A 53 7.84 -5.27 22.99
CA GLU A 53 7.64 -6.28 21.95
C GLU A 53 7.49 -5.65 20.56
N LYS A 54 7.97 -6.35 19.53
CA LYS A 54 7.84 -5.91 18.13
C LYS A 54 6.44 -6.24 17.57
N HIS A 55 5.79 -5.23 17.01
CA HIS A 55 4.54 -5.33 16.27
C HIS A 55 4.69 -4.70 14.88
N TRP A 56 3.77 -5.03 13.99
CA TRP A 56 3.67 -4.45 12.66
C TRP A 56 2.38 -3.65 12.56
N LEU A 57 2.54 -2.37 12.24
CA LEU A 57 1.48 -1.49 11.80
C LEU A 57 1.30 -1.71 10.30
N TRP A 58 0.16 -2.27 9.94
CA TRP A 58 -0.33 -2.39 8.58
C TRP A 58 -1.21 -1.18 8.32
N ARG A 59 -0.89 -0.37 7.32
CA ARG A 59 -1.67 0.84 7.02
C ARG A 59 -2.00 0.90 5.53
N ALA A 60 -3.16 1.48 5.25
CA ALA A 60 -3.58 1.83 3.91
C ALA A 60 -3.98 3.31 3.88
N VAL A 61 -3.43 4.04 2.92
CA VAL A 61 -3.76 5.43 2.64
C VAL A 61 -4.18 5.58 1.17
N ASP A 62 -4.95 6.60 0.86
CA ASP A 62 -5.28 6.94 -0.53
C ASP A 62 -4.20 7.81 -1.18
N GLN A 63 -4.41 8.25 -2.43
CA GLN A 63 -3.46 9.13 -3.12
C GLN A 63 -3.33 10.53 -2.50
N ASP A 64 -4.33 10.97 -1.75
CA ASP A 64 -4.38 12.28 -1.11
C ASP A 64 -3.77 12.24 0.31
N GLY A 65 -3.36 11.05 0.76
CA GLY A 65 -2.69 10.81 2.04
C GLY A 65 -3.66 10.56 3.20
N PHE A 66 -4.97 10.42 2.93
CA PHE A 66 -5.94 10.08 3.97
C PHE A 66 -5.82 8.61 4.34
N VAL A 67 -5.79 8.33 5.64
CA VAL A 67 -5.77 6.96 6.16
C VAL A 67 -7.13 6.32 5.93
N ILE A 68 -7.16 5.30 5.08
CA ILE A 68 -8.35 4.49 4.83
C ILE A 68 -8.55 3.53 6.01
N ASP A 69 -7.48 2.82 6.40
CA ASP A 69 -7.50 1.93 7.56
C ASP A 69 -6.09 1.60 8.07
N ALA A 70 -6.00 1.18 9.33
CA ALA A 70 -4.78 0.71 9.96
C ALA A 70 -5.04 -0.44 10.95
N LEU A 71 -4.09 -1.36 11.04
CA LEU A 71 -4.15 -2.54 11.91
C LEU A 71 -2.78 -2.79 12.54
N VAL A 72 -2.74 -3.01 13.85
CA VAL A 72 -1.52 -3.43 14.55
C VAL A 72 -1.59 -4.92 14.88
N GLN A 73 -0.73 -5.73 14.28
CA GLN A 73 -0.62 -7.18 14.54
C GLN A 73 0.82 -7.69 14.39
N ARG A 74 1.04 -8.98 14.68
CA ARG A 74 2.29 -9.66 14.30
C ARG A 74 2.40 -9.77 12.78
N ARG A 75 3.62 -9.88 12.26
CA ARG A 75 3.86 -9.99 10.82
C ARG A 75 3.30 -11.31 10.28
N ASN A 76 2.20 -11.30 9.56
CA ASN A 76 1.71 -12.46 8.83
C ASN A 76 0.79 -12.06 7.67
N ALA A 77 0.66 -12.95 6.68
CA ALA A 77 -0.23 -12.73 5.53
C ALA A 77 -1.71 -12.63 5.94
N LYS A 78 -2.10 -13.24 7.07
CA LYS A 78 -3.47 -13.15 7.62
C LYS A 78 -3.83 -11.72 8.02
N ALA A 79 -2.89 -10.95 8.58
CA ALA A 79 -3.08 -9.56 8.96
C ALA A 79 -3.24 -8.68 7.71
N ALA A 80 -2.38 -8.87 6.69
CA ALA A 80 -2.51 -8.22 5.40
C ALA A 80 -3.88 -8.50 4.74
N LYS A 81 -4.30 -9.77 4.72
CA LYS A 81 -5.61 -10.20 4.23
C LYS A 81 -6.76 -9.55 4.99
N ARG A 82 -6.68 -9.51 6.32
CA ARG A 82 -7.70 -8.86 7.16
C ARG A 82 -7.81 -7.36 6.87
N LEU A 83 -6.69 -6.67 6.71
CA LEU A 83 -6.68 -5.27 6.30
C LEU A 83 -7.36 -5.12 4.94
N MET A 84 -6.96 -5.89 3.92
CA MET A 84 -7.55 -5.85 2.58
C MET A 84 -9.07 -6.10 2.58
N CYS A 85 -9.54 -7.13 3.31
CA CYS A 85 -10.98 -7.39 3.42
C CYS A 85 -11.72 -6.26 4.13
N LYS A 86 -11.11 -5.63 5.14
CA LYS A 86 -11.71 -4.50 5.86
C LYS A 86 -11.80 -3.27 4.95
N LEU A 87 -10.76 -3.00 4.16
CA LEU A 87 -10.75 -1.92 3.17
C LEU A 87 -11.85 -2.09 2.12
N LEU A 88 -11.98 -3.29 1.54
CA LEU A 88 -13.04 -3.57 0.56
C LEU A 88 -14.44 -3.40 1.16
N LYS A 89 -14.66 -3.91 2.37
CA LYS A 89 -15.95 -3.74 3.07
C LYS A 89 -16.25 -2.29 3.40
N GLY A 90 -15.24 -1.53 3.83
CA GLY A 90 -15.40 -0.13 4.22
C GLY A 90 -15.63 0.80 3.02
N GLN A 91 -14.96 0.54 1.90
CA GLN A 91 -15.09 1.35 0.68
C GLN A 91 -16.26 0.93 -0.21
N GLY A 92 -16.72 -0.33 -0.10
CA GLY A 92 -17.77 -0.88 -0.97
C GLY A 92 -17.34 -1.04 -2.43
N ARG A 93 -16.07 -0.80 -2.75
CA ARG A 93 -15.49 -0.89 -4.10
C ARG A 93 -14.03 -1.35 -4.04
N THR A 94 -13.58 -1.96 -5.12
CA THR A 94 -12.17 -2.31 -5.35
C THR A 94 -11.37 -1.08 -5.79
N PRO A 95 -10.10 -0.93 -5.38
CA PRO A 95 -9.25 0.14 -5.89
C PRO A 95 -8.95 -0.07 -7.39
N ARG A 96 -8.73 0.99 -8.13
CA ARG A 96 -8.19 0.92 -9.50
C ARG A 96 -6.74 0.44 -9.50
N VAL A 97 -5.93 0.95 -8.56
CA VAL A 97 -4.51 0.60 -8.44
C VAL A 97 -4.16 0.39 -6.97
N MET A 98 -3.44 -0.69 -6.70
CA MET A 98 -2.84 -0.95 -5.41
C MET A 98 -1.32 -0.77 -5.49
N ILE A 99 -0.75 -0.05 -4.54
CA ILE A 99 0.67 0.18 -4.42
C ILE A 99 1.13 -0.34 -3.07
N THR A 100 2.11 -1.25 -3.06
CA THR A 100 2.65 -1.80 -1.81
C THR A 100 4.16 -1.62 -1.74
N ASP A 101 4.75 -1.71 -0.57
CA ASP A 101 6.20 -1.98 -0.49
C ASP A 101 6.50 -3.40 -1.04
N LYS A 102 7.78 -3.70 -1.32
CA LYS A 102 8.23 -4.96 -1.96
C LYS A 102 8.09 -6.20 -1.07
N LEU A 103 7.21 -6.20 -0.08
CA LEU A 103 7.10 -7.29 0.88
C LEU A 103 6.13 -8.39 0.41
N ARG A 104 6.57 -9.65 0.55
CA ARG A 104 5.84 -10.86 0.10
C ARG A 104 4.46 -11.06 0.76
N SER A 105 4.23 -10.43 1.91
CA SER A 105 2.98 -10.59 2.66
C SER A 105 1.78 -9.99 1.94
N TYR A 106 1.97 -8.88 1.23
CA TYR A 106 0.93 -8.28 0.39
C TYR A 106 0.69 -9.06 -0.90
N ASP A 107 1.74 -9.63 -1.51
CA ASP A 107 1.59 -10.46 -2.72
C ASP A 107 0.69 -11.67 -2.46
N ALA A 108 0.91 -12.37 -1.34
CA ALA A 108 0.10 -13.52 -0.95
C ALA A 108 -1.36 -13.12 -0.71
N ALA A 109 -1.59 -12.05 0.05
CA ALA A 109 -2.93 -11.56 0.33
C ALA A 109 -3.66 -11.06 -0.92
N LYS A 110 -2.96 -10.39 -1.85
CA LYS A 110 -3.53 -9.91 -3.11
C LYS A 110 -4.06 -11.06 -3.96
N ARG A 111 -3.27 -12.13 -4.14
CA ARG A 111 -3.69 -13.27 -4.98
C ARG A 111 -5.01 -13.88 -4.51
N GLU A 112 -5.25 -13.89 -3.21
CA GLU A 112 -6.47 -14.43 -2.63
C GLU A 112 -7.65 -13.45 -2.67
N VAL A 113 -7.41 -12.15 -2.42
CA VAL A 113 -8.49 -11.17 -2.18
C VAL A 113 -8.81 -10.34 -3.43
N MET A 114 -7.81 -10.05 -4.27
CA MET A 114 -7.88 -9.10 -5.38
C MET A 114 -6.95 -9.50 -6.55
N PRO A 115 -7.15 -10.69 -7.18
CA PRO A 115 -6.21 -11.22 -8.18
C PRO A 115 -6.08 -10.36 -9.44
N GLY A 116 -7.15 -9.67 -9.86
CA GLY A 116 -7.20 -8.86 -11.08
C GLY A 116 -6.78 -7.39 -10.94
N ILE A 117 -6.45 -6.93 -9.73
CA ILE A 117 -6.13 -5.52 -9.49
C ILE A 117 -4.73 -5.17 -9.98
N GLU A 118 -4.60 -4.03 -10.63
CA GLU A 118 -3.31 -3.49 -11.04
C GLU A 118 -2.45 -3.22 -9.81
N HIS A 119 -1.26 -3.83 -9.75
CA HIS A 119 -0.40 -3.79 -8.57
C HIS A 119 0.98 -3.29 -8.93
N TRP A 120 1.38 -2.23 -8.23
CA TRP A 120 2.67 -1.57 -8.40
C TRP A 120 3.44 -1.70 -7.09
N TYR A 121 4.76 -1.78 -7.18
CA TYR A 121 5.62 -1.68 -6.01
C TYR A 121 6.12 -0.26 -5.84
N THR A 122 6.08 0.27 -4.62
CA THR A 122 6.79 1.49 -4.26
C THR A 122 8.28 1.20 -4.38
N ARG A 123 8.99 1.99 -5.20
CA ARG A 123 10.45 1.95 -5.25
C ARG A 123 10.96 2.58 -3.94
N GLY A 124 11.47 1.77 -3.02
CA GLY A 124 12.28 2.28 -1.90
C GLY A 124 13.40 3.17 -2.47
N LEU A 125 13.82 4.20 -1.73
CA LEU A 125 14.81 5.22 -2.12
C LEU A 125 16.05 4.65 -2.85
N THR A 126 15.93 4.37 -4.15
CA THR A 126 17.01 4.27 -5.13
C THR A 126 16.38 4.50 -6.52
N THR A 127 16.54 5.75 -6.97
CA THR A 127 16.57 6.25 -8.36
C THR A 127 15.60 5.62 -9.38
N GLY A 128 14.59 6.41 -9.78
CA GLY A 128 14.16 6.64 -11.16
C GLY A 128 13.55 5.50 -11.99
N LEU A 129 12.21 5.55 -12.15
CA LEU A 129 11.29 4.87 -13.09
C LEU A 129 10.18 4.08 -12.37
N LYS A 130 9.01 3.92 -12.98
CA LYS A 130 7.95 3.03 -12.48
C LYS A 130 7.77 1.96 -13.53
N THR A 131 7.93 0.69 -13.17
CA THR A 131 7.74 -0.42 -14.11
C THR A 131 6.49 -1.19 -13.69
N PRO A 132 5.44 -1.26 -14.53
CA PRO A 132 4.30 -2.13 -14.28
C PRO A 132 4.75 -3.58 -14.42
N THR A 133 4.49 -4.41 -13.41
CA THR A 133 4.75 -5.85 -13.50
C THR A 133 3.46 -6.58 -13.87
N ASN A 134 3.28 -6.84 -15.16
CA ASN A 134 2.30 -7.79 -15.66
C ASN A 134 2.96 -9.19 -15.65
N ARG A 135 2.82 -9.94 -14.55
CA ARG A 135 3.06 -11.39 -14.58
C ARG A 135 1.76 -12.07 -14.98
N ARG A 136 1.56 -12.19 -16.29
CA ARG A 136 0.84 -13.32 -16.88
C ARG A 136 1.89 -14.39 -17.13
N ASP A 137 2.09 -15.30 -16.17
CA ASP A 137 2.65 -16.61 -16.50
C ASP A 137 1.45 -17.48 -16.82
N GLY A 138 1.29 -17.72 -18.12
CA GLY A 138 0.34 -18.64 -18.72
C GLY A 138 0.90 -18.94 -20.10
N ASP A 139 1.39 -20.16 -20.26
CA ASP A 139 2.04 -20.69 -21.44
C ASP A 139 1.26 -20.42 -22.72
N GLU A 140 1.89 -19.75 -23.70
CA GLU A 140 1.59 -19.98 -25.11
C GLU A 140 2.86 -19.72 -25.92
N ALA A 141 3.45 -20.80 -26.41
CA ALA A 141 4.56 -20.79 -27.34
C ALA A 141 4.12 -20.10 -28.64
N PHE A 142 4.60 -18.88 -28.88
CA PHE A 142 4.55 -18.28 -30.22
C PHE A 142 5.90 -18.44 -30.90
N GLN A 143 6.02 -19.56 -31.62
CA GLN A 143 7.13 -19.88 -32.48
C GLN A 143 7.13 -18.90 -33.67
N VAL A 144 8.00 -17.89 -33.64
CA VAL A 144 8.19 -16.98 -34.77
C VAL A 144 8.96 -17.75 -35.85
N ARG A 145 8.26 -18.15 -36.93
CA ARG A 145 8.89 -18.64 -38.16
C ARG A 145 9.68 -17.50 -38.81
N PRO A 146 10.92 -17.71 -39.26
CA PRO A 146 11.59 -16.70 -40.07
C PRO A 146 10.96 -16.66 -41.47
N THR A 147 10.51 -15.48 -41.87
CA THR A 147 10.04 -15.17 -43.22
C THR A 147 11.26 -14.91 -44.12
N SER A 148 11.41 -15.69 -45.18
CA SER A 148 12.38 -15.43 -46.26
C SER A 148 12.15 -14.07 -46.92
N PRO A 149 13.20 -13.39 -47.40
CA PRO A 149 13.11 -12.54 -48.56
C PRO A 149 13.84 -13.20 -49.74
N ALA A 150 13.07 -13.58 -50.77
CA ALA A 150 13.61 -13.87 -52.09
C ALA A 150 13.78 -12.55 -52.86
N LEU A 151 14.90 -12.45 -53.60
CA LEU A 151 15.12 -11.81 -54.91
C LEU A 151 16.41 -10.99 -54.99
N ARG A 152 17.39 -11.55 -55.71
CA ARG A 152 18.16 -10.81 -56.72
C ARG A 152 18.22 -11.66 -57.99
N LEU A 153 17.72 -11.08 -59.09
CA LEU A 153 17.94 -11.55 -60.46
C LEU A 153 19.06 -10.69 -61.07
N HIS A 154 20.14 -11.36 -61.50
CA HIS A 154 20.84 -11.27 -62.80
C HIS A 154 21.40 -9.93 -63.34
N PRO A 155 22.34 -9.95 -64.31
CA PRO A 155 22.86 -11.06 -65.13
C PRO A 155 24.06 -11.79 -64.51
#